data_AF-A0A933PXP9-F1
#
_entry.id   AF-A0A933PXP9-F1
#
_cell.length_a   1.000
_cell.length_b   1.000
_cell.length_c   1.000
_cell.angle_alpha   90.00
_cell.angle_beta   90.00
_cell.angle_gamma   90.00
#
_symmetry.space_group_name_H-M   'P 1'
#
loop_
_entity.id
_entity.type
_entity.pdbx_description
1 polymer ?
#
loop_
_entity_poly.entity_id
_entity_poly.type
_entity_poly.pdbx_seq_one_letter_code
_entity_poly.pdbx_strand_id
1 'polypeptide(L)'
;MARKTKKTKGSVLIIDDQKHILTSLRTLFESEGYNVYTADDGDKGLLCIENLSPDIVLLDVWLPQIDGLALLEKIVAKNSAIPVIMMSGHAGIETAVRATKMGAVDFLEKPFTLDNVLRLVEKHVHKAVSPSLKNTPESRVKRVVTSSAPYQRSAKGLIRQATIEKSVVFNGFGLMSGRHLGMQLLPAPPGSGIRFIDIASNTDIPLHPDYLSGKSGDRTLVNSTALVSGKARARTIEHLLAALHMFRITNITVKIDEEIPNVDGSAIDFCRLIREAGVSQQREKTGELVIAKRMAFGEIKNSKAYMVITPYNGFAIDLRIDFPKPIGVQRYSFKFTSPRSFERDVAPARSFNTIENIDNAQKNGSVGSGMIGSHIIISRGKVINTELRFPNEFVRHKILDIIGDLYLLGRPIRGRIKANRTSHNFNHLVVKELAKVFGL
;
A
#
# COMPACT_ATOMS: atom_id res chain seq x y z
N MET A 1 30.62 1.77 49.69
CA MET A 1 30.07 1.18 48.44
C MET A 1 30.24 2.18 47.31
N ALA A 2 30.68 1.77 46.12
CA ALA A 2 30.83 2.67 44.97
C ALA A 2 29.49 2.86 44.23
N ARG A 3 29.04 4.11 44.09
CA ARG A 3 27.79 4.47 43.39
C ARG A 3 28.01 4.37 41.88
N LYS A 4 27.67 3.22 41.27
CA LYS A 4 27.75 3.03 39.81
C LYS A 4 26.96 4.13 39.10
N THR A 5 27.65 5.01 38.38
CA THR A 5 27.03 5.97 37.47
C THR A 5 26.43 5.23 36.29
N LYS A 6 25.10 5.33 36.12
CA LYS A 6 24.41 4.83 34.91
C LYS A 6 24.94 5.65 33.72
N LYS A 7 25.59 5.00 32.75
CA LYS A 7 26.03 5.67 31.52
C LYS A 7 24.80 5.94 30.67
N THR A 8 24.51 7.21 30.38
CA THR A 8 23.30 7.67 29.70
C THR A 8 23.35 7.34 28.21
N LYS A 9 22.22 6.96 27.60
CA LYS A 9 22.11 6.69 26.15
C LYS A 9 22.33 7.94 25.29
N GLY A 10 22.00 9.11 25.83
CA GLY A 10 22.06 10.42 25.18
C GLY A 10 21.12 11.40 25.90
N SER A 11 20.85 12.53 25.27
CA SER A 11 19.95 13.58 25.76
C SER A 11 18.88 13.92 24.72
N VAL A 12 17.63 14.02 25.18
CA VAL A 12 16.44 14.27 24.35
C VAL A 12 15.75 15.52 24.85
N LEU A 13 15.51 16.48 23.96
CA LEU A 13 14.61 17.62 24.23
C LEU A 13 13.26 17.37 23.54
N ILE A 14 12.16 17.52 24.28
CA ILE A 14 10.80 17.43 23.75
C ILE A 14 10.15 18.82 23.85
N ILE A 15 9.60 19.33 22.76
CA ILE A 15 8.94 20.63 22.66
C ILE A 15 7.49 20.38 22.20
N ASP A 16 6.53 20.52 23.11
CA ASP A 16 5.12 20.14 22.92
C ASP A 16 4.25 20.89 23.94
N ASP A 17 3.19 21.59 23.52
CA ASP A 17 2.29 22.31 24.44
C ASP A 17 1.46 21.35 25.31
N GLN A 18 1.28 20.11 24.82
CA GLN A 18 0.42 19.11 25.44
C GLN A 18 1.16 18.43 26.60
N LYS A 19 1.00 18.97 27.82
CA LYS A 19 1.63 18.46 29.06
C LYS A 19 1.56 16.94 29.27
N HIS A 20 0.50 16.28 28.80
CA HIS A 20 0.35 14.83 28.88
C HIS A 20 1.35 14.09 27.97
N ILE A 21 1.71 14.65 26.82
CA ILE A 21 2.73 14.12 25.90
C ILE A 21 4.13 14.34 26.48
N LEU A 22 4.44 15.54 26.97
CA LEU A 22 5.69 15.83 27.69
C LEU A 22 5.92 14.83 28.84
N THR A 23 4.88 14.53 29.62
CA THR A 23 4.95 13.59 30.74
C THR A 23 5.13 12.14 30.28
N SER A 24 4.40 11.72 29.24
CA SER A 24 4.45 10.34 28.71
C SER A 24 5.81 10.06 28.07
N LEU A 25 6.31 10.97 27.23
CA LEU A 25 7.60 10.84 26.57
C LEU A 25 8.77 10.99 27.54
N ARG A 26 8.69 11.86 28.56
CA ARG A 26 9.65 11.88 29.67
C ARG A 26 9.77 10.50 30.31
N THR A 27 8.66 9.94 30.77
CA THR A 27 8.63 8.66 31.48
C THR A 27 9.23 7.53 30.63
N LEU A 28 8.92 7.51 29.32
CA LEU A 28 9.49 6.58 28.36
C LEU A 28 11.02 6.71 28.27
N PHE A 29 11.54 7.89 27.91
CA PHE A 29 12.96 8.08 27.64
C PHE A 29 13.84 8.02 28.90
N GLU A 30 13.34 8.45 30.06
CA GLU A 30 14.04 8.30 31.35
C GLU A 30 14.15 6.81 31.75
N SER A 31 13.12 6.00 31.50
CA SER A 31 13.17 4.55 31.78
C SER A 31 14.23 3.84 30.92
N GLU A 32 14.35 4.24 29.65
CA GLU A 32 15.37 3.77 28.71
C GLU A 32 16.78 4.37 28.93
N GLY A 33 16.94 5.30 29.88
CA GLY A 33 18.24 5.83 30.30
C GLY A 33 18.78 7.00 29.47
N TYR A 34 17.90 7.77 28.83
CA TYR A 34 18.22 9.10 28.30
C TYR A 34 18.07 10.18 29.39
N ASN A 35 18.79 11.30 29.24
CA ASN A 35 18.48 12.54 29.96
C ASN A 35 17.36 13.28 29.21
N VAL A 36 16.29 13.71 29.88
CA VAL A 36 15.10 14.25 29.19
C VAL A 36 14.73 15.67 29.63
N TYR A 37 14.81 16.58 28.68
CA TYR A 37 14.40 17.97 28.80
C TYR A 37 13.05 18.19 28.12
N THR A 38 12.25 19.13 28.63
CA THR A 38 10.90 19.41 28.12
C THR A 38 10.62 20.91 28.10
N ALA A 39 10.08 21.41 26.99
CA ALA A 39 9.55 22.75 26.86
C ALA A 39 8.08 22.70 26.40
N ASP A 40 7.24 23.54 27.00
CA ASP A 40 5.81 23.71 26.69
C ASP A 40 5.53 24.88 25.72
N ASP A 41 6.58 25.55 25.24
CA ASP A 41 6.54 26.55 24.15
C ASP A 41 7.87 26.62 23.38
N GLY A 42 7.87 27.33 22.26
CA GLY A 42 9.02 27.41 21.35
C GLY A 42 10.21 28.24 21.87
N ASP A 43 9.98 29.21 22.75
CA ASP A 43 11.04 30.09 23.27
C ASP A 43 11.82 29.41 24.39
N LYS A 44 11.13 28.70 25.30
CA LYS A 44 11.77 27.74 26.22
C LYS A 44 12.49 26.64 25.45
N GLY A 45 11.94 26.21 24.30
CA GLY A 45 12.57 25.27 23.38
C GLY A 45 13.93 25.76 22.88
N LEU A 46 14.00 27.00 22.37
CA LEU A 46 15.26 27.63 21.96
C LEU A 46 16.26 27.75 23.11
N LEU A 47 15.82 28.22 24.28
CA LEU A 47 16.68 28.35 25.46
C LEU A 47 17.24 26.99 25.91
N CYS A 48 16.46 25.91 25.82
CA CYS A 48 16.95 24.57 26.10
C CYS A 48 17.99 24.09 25.07
N ILE A 49 17.79 24.36 23.78
CA ILE A 49 18.75 24.00 22.73
C ILE A 49 20.10 24.72 22.97
N GLU A 50 20.06 26.01 23.27
CA GLU A 50 21.27 26.83 23.48
C GLU A 50 22.03 26.48 24.75
N ASN A 51 21.34 26.26 25.88
CA ASN A 51 21.99 26.02 27.17
C ASN A 51 22.34 24.55 27.44
N LEU A 52 21.69 23.60 26.75
CA LEU A 52 21.82 22.16 27.06
C LEU A 52 22.40 21.33 25.91
N SER A 53 22.42 21.85 24.66
CA SER A 53 22.96 21.16 23.47
C SER A 53 22.49 19.69 23.33
N PRO A 54 21.17 19.43 23.27
CA PRO A 54 20.64 18.06 23.26
C PRO A 54 21.07 17.26 22.03
N ASP A 55 21.28 15.95 22.19
CA ASP A 55 21.67 15.04 21.09
C ASP A 55 20.56 14.89 20.03
N ILE A 56 19.30 15.15 20.40
CA ILE A 56 18.13 15.12 19.49
C ILE A 56 16.97 15.98 20.02
N VAL A 57 16.19 16.56 19.12
CA VAL A 57 14.96 17.32 19.44
C VAL A 57 13.73 16.61 18.84
N LEU A 58 12.70 16.44 19.66
CA LEU A 58 11.32 16.11 19.28
C LEU A 58 10.50 17.40 19.36
N LEU A 59 9.94 17.87 18.24
CA LEU A 59 9.34 19.21 18.12
C LEU A 59 7.94 19.14 17.50
N ASP A 60 6.88 19.50 18.24
CA ASP A 60 5.54 19.59 17.63
C ASP A 60 5.43 20.74 16.62
N VAL A 61 4.60 20.52 15.60
CA VAL A 61 4.29 21.51 14.54
C VAL A 61 3.44 22.68 15.07
N TRP A 62 2.50 22.45 15.99
CA TRP A 62 1.44 23.38 16.37
C TRP A 62 1.65 23.99 17.77
N LEU A 63 2.83 24.56 18.00
CA LEU A 63 3.14 25.25 19.26
C LEU A 63 2.47 26.64 19.37
N PRO A 64 2.17 27.11 20.59
CA PRO A 64 1.74 28.49 20.83
C PRO A 64 2.87 29.48 20.55
N GLN A 65 2.49 30.72 20.17
CA GLN A 65 3.35 31.85 19.78
C GLN A 65 4.22 31.66 18.53
N ILE A 66 4.85 30.50 18.34
CA ILE A 66 5.79 30.23 17.23
C ILE A 66 5.44 28.88 16.58
N ASP A 67 5.06 28.89 15.30
CA ASP A 67 4.92 27.70 14.45
C ASP A 67 6.16 26.80 14.58
N GLY A 68 5.97 25.50 14.85
CA GLY A 68 7.06 24.53 15.00
C GLY A 68 7.94 24.43 13.75
N LEU A 69 7.40 24.71 12.56
CA LEU A 69 8.18 24.82 11.32
C LEU A 69 9.07 26.07 11.31
N ALA A 70 8.60 27.20 11.85
CA ALA A 70 9.42 28.41 12.01
C ALA A 70 10.48 28.24 13.11
N LEU A 71 10.22 27.41 14.12
CA LEU A 71 11.24 26.99 15.11
C LEU A 71 12.30 26.08 14.48
N LEU A 72 11.90 25.08 13.69
CA LEU A 72 12.81 24.26 12.89
C LEU A 72 13.71 25.12 11.99
N GLU A 73 13.15 26.14 11.33
CA GLU A 73 13.91 27.09 10.51
C GLU A 73 14.97 27.84 11.32
N LYS A 74 14.63 28.33 12.53
CA LYS A 74 15.60 28.97 13.45
C LYS A 74 16.73 28.02 13.89
N ILE A 75 16.43 26.75 14.13
CA ILE A 75 17.42 25.74 14.55
C ILE A 75 18.41 25.46 13.40
N VAL A 76 17.89 25.28 12.18
CA VAL A 76 18.70 24.96 11.00
C VAL A 76 19.45 26.20 10.48
N ALA A 77 18.88 27.41 10.58
CA ALA A 77 19.56 28.66 10.23
C ALA A 77 20.76 28.98 11.16
N LYS A 78 20.73 28.51 12.41
CA LYS A 78 21.90 28.52 13.32
C LYS A 78 22.96 27.46 12.96
N ASN A 79 22.77 26.73 11.87
CA ASN A 79 23.63 25.65 11.38
C ASN A 79 23.87 24.55 12.44
N SER A 80 22.85 24.32 13.30
CA SER A 80 22.92 23.30 14.34
C SER A 80 22.91 21.91 13.72
N ALA A 81 23.89 21.09 14.10
CA ALA A 81 23.99 19.69 13.66
C ALA A 81 23.02 18.76 14.41
N ILE A 82 22.20 19.28 15.33
CA ILE A 82 21.27 18.51 16.16
C ILE A 82 20.12 17.97 15.28
N PRO A 83 19.89 16.64 15.23
CA PRO A 83 18.73 16.08 14.53
C PRO A 83 17.41 16.57 15.16
N VAL A 84 16.48 17.00 14.30
CA VAL A 84 15.11 17.38 14.71
C VAL A 84 14.10 16.43 14.08
N ILE A 85 13.29 15.79 14.91
CA ILE A 85 12.12 14.98 14.51
C ILE A 85 10.88 15.82 14.80
N MET A 86 10.06 16.09 13.78
CA MET A 86 8.81 16.83 13.98
C MET A 86 7.70 15.90 14.49
N MET A 87 6.81 16.41 15.35
CA MET A 87 5.61 15.73 15.85
C MET A 87 4.35 16.45 15.33
N SER A 88 3.24 15.74 15.10
CA SER A 88 1.98 16.42 14.71
C SER A 88 0.70 15.62 14.95
N GLY A 89 -0.34 16.29 15.44
CA GLY A 89 -1.70 15.77 15.62
C GLY A 89 -2.60 15.70 14.38
N HIS A 90 -2.20 16.30 13.26
CA HIS A 90 -2.92 16.24 11.98
C HIS A 90 -1.89 16.27 10.83
N ALA A 91 -1.28 15.11 10.58
CA ALA A 91 -0.15 14.97 9.65
C ALA A 91 -0.58 14.93 8.17
N GLY A 92 -0.94 16.09 7.62
CA GLY A 92 -0.94 16.25 6.17
C GLY A 92 0.45 15.99 5.59
N ILE A 93 0.56 15.26 4.47
CA ILE A 93 1.85 14.97 3.81
C ILE A 93 2.61 16.27 3.47
N GLU A 94 1.91 17.37 3.18
CA GLU A 94 2.51 18.68 2.99
C GLU A 94 3.35 19.15 4.20
N THR A 95 2.85 18.97 5.42
CA THR A 95 3.55 19.35 6.67
C THR A 95 4.85 18.55 6.83
N ALA A 96 4.80 17.23 6.65
CA ALA A 96 5.98 16.36 6.72
C ALA A 96 6.99 16.66 5.59
N VAL A 97 6.52 16.94 4.38
CA VAL A 97 7.35 17.34 3.24
C VAL A 97 7.98 18.71 3.45
N ARG A 98 7.27 19.68 4.06
CA ARG A 98 7.80 21.00 4.42
C ARG A 98 8.87 20.86 5.50
N ALA A 99 8.61 20.14 6.58
CA ALA A 99 9.60 19.82 7.62
C ALA A 99 10.88 19.18 7.07
N THR A 100 10.75 18.13 6.26
CA THR A 100 11.91 17.41 5.68
C THR A 100 12.70 18.30 4.71
N LYS A 101 12.05 19.21 3.97
CA LYS A 101 12.73 20.21 3.13
C LYS A 101 13.47 21.27 3.95
N MET A 102 12.95 21.61 5.13
CA MET A 102 13.50 22.62 6.04
C MET A 102 14.62 22.09 6.96
N GLY A 103 14.87 20.77 6.96
CA GLY A 103 16.02 20.14 7.63
C GLY A 103 15.67 19.14 8.74
N ALA A 104 14.38 18.86 8.99
CA ALA A 104 13.99 17.78 9.90
C ALA A 104 14.48 16.43 9.38
N VAL A 105 15.01 15.58 10.27
CA VAL A 105 15.57 14.27 9.92
C VAL A 105 14.51 13.16 9.86
N ASP A 106 13.39 13.35 10.55
CA ASP A 106 12.21 12.47 10.49
C ASP A 106 10.93 13.16 10.96
N PHE A 107 9.83 12.41 10.94
CA PHE A 107 8.51 12.85 11.36
C PHE A 107 7.79 11.78 12.20
N LEU A 108 7.03 12.21 13.20
CA LEU A 108 6.27 11.40 14.14
C LEU A 108 4.79 11.83 14.16
N GLU A 109 3.91 10.96 13.68
CA GLU A 109 2.47 11.20 13.68
C GLU A 109 1.86 10.88 15.06
N LYS A 110 1.12 11.82 15.65
CA LYS A 110 0.28 11.59 16.84
C LYS A 110 -1.09 11.08 16.34
N PRO A 111 -1.69 10.04 16.94
CA PRO A 111 -1.20 9.25 18.08
C PRO A 111 -0.13 8.24 17.67
N PHE A 112 1.00 8.27 18.39
CA PHE A 112 2.13 7.35 18.18
C PHE A 112 2.14 6.19 19.19
N THR A 113 2.74 5.07 18.80
CA THR A 113 3.13 4.00 19.74
C THR A 113 4.53 4.27 20.30
N LEU A 114 4.75 3.92 21.57
CA LEU A 114 6.01 4.17 22.28
C LEU A 114 7.23 3.54 21.56
N ASP A 115 7.06 2.32 21.03
CA ASP A 115 8.07 1.60 20.24
C ASP A 115 8.50 2.35 18.97
N ASN A 116 7.60 3.15 18.38
CA ASN A 116 7.91 3.94 17.18
C ASN A 116 8.76 5.16 17.55
N VAL A 117 8.45 5.81 18.68
CA VAL A 117 9.20 6.98 19.16
C VAL A 117 10.64 6.59 19.52
N LEU A 118 10.83 5.51 20.29
CA LEU A 118 12.16 5.00 20.67
C LEU A 118 13.00 4.69 19.43
N ARG A 119 12.44 3.95 18.46
CA ARG A 119 13.13 3.53 17.24
C ARG A 119 13.55 4.71 16.36
N LEU A 120 12.73 5.77 16.28
CA LEU A 120 13.06 6.96 15.52
C LEU A 120 14.18 7.79 16.18
N VAL A 121 14.22 7.84 17.52
CA VAL A 121 15.34 8.47 18.23
C VAL A 121 16.63 7.66 18.07
N GLU A 122 16.61 6.35 18.33
CA GLU A 122 17.79 5.48 18.20
C GLU A 122 18.37 5.44 16.78
N LYS A 123 17.52 5.64 15.75
CA LYS A 123 17.92 5.78 14.34
C LYS A 123 18.78 7.03 14.07
N HIS A 124 18.44 8.17 14.66
CA HIS A 124 18.94 9.49 14.22
C HIS A 124 20.06 10.08 15.05
N VAL A 125 20.32 9.54 16.24
CA VAL A 125 21.53 9.84 17.04
C VAL A 125 22.84 9.37 16.34
N HIS A 126 22.76 8.76 15.14
CA HIS A 126 23.84 7.94 14.57
C HIS A 126 24.24 8.11 13.07
N LYS A 127 23.65 8.96 12.20
CA LYS A 127 24.12 9.13 10.78
C LYS A 127 23.56 10.31 9.97
N ALA A 128 24.28 10.76 8.91
CA ALA A 128 23.89 11.88 8.02
C ALA A 128 24.43 11.78 6.54
N VAL A 129 24.03 12.75 5.68
CA VAL A 129 24.52 13.11 4.30
C VAL A 129 23.79 12.51 3.05
N SER A 130 23.74 13.27 1.92
CA SER A 130 22.65 13.28 0.89
C SER A 130 23.07 13.37 -0.63
N PRO A 131 22.13 13.33 -1.62
CA PRO A 131 22.39 13.09 -3.08
C PRO A 131 21.85 14.15 -4.12
N SER A 132 21.96 13.89 -5.45
CA SER A 132 21.43 14.74 -6.57
C SER A 132 20.79 13.96 -7.79
N LEU A 133 20.28 14.64 -8.86
CA LEU A 133 19.15 14.19 -9.73
C LEU A 133 19.05 14.77 -11.19
N LYS A 134 18.19 14.16 -12.07
CA LYS A 134 17.33 14.68 -13.24
C LYS A 134 17.33 13.77 -14.51
N ASN A 135 16.44 13.77 -15.56
CA ASN A 135 14.99 14.03 -15.90
C ASN A 135 14.73 13.55 -17.39
N THR A 136 13.56 13.45 -18.10
CA THR A 136 12.09 13.58 -17.84
C THR A 136 11.12 12.64 -18.68
N PRO A 137 10.77 12.82 -19.99
CA PRO A 137 9.35 12.68 -20.42
C PRO A 137 8.93 11.67 -21.54
N GLU A 138 7.62 11.63 -21.88
CA GLU A 138 6.85 10.53 -22.52
C GLU A 138 6.25 10.81 -23.94
N SER A 139 5.60 9.81 -24.59
CA SER A 139 4.65 10.02 -25.71
C SER A 139 3.58 8.89 -25.91
N ARG A 140 2.62 9.10 -26.83
CA ARG A 140 1.28 8.44 -26.95
C ARG A 140 1.24 7.10 -27.73
N VAL A 141 0.12 6.36 -27.61
CA VAL A 141 -0.15 5.05 -28.29
C VAL A 141 -1.50 5.05 -29.05
N LYS A 142 -1.60 4.29 -30.17
CA LYS A 142 -2.84 4.03 -30.95
C LYS A 142 -3.26 2.54 -30.91
N ARG A 143 -4.47 2.23 -31.40
CA ARG A 143 -5.27 0.99 -31.22
C ARG A 143 -5.05 -0.09 -32.33
N VAL A 144 -5.84 -1.18 -32.31
CA VAL A 144 -6.06 -2.24 -33.34
C VAL A 144 -5.05 -3.42 -33.24
N VAL A 145 -5.36 -4.73 -33.41
CA VAL A 145 -6.57 -5.52 -33.78
C VAL A 145 -6.86 -6.62 -32.72
N THR A 146 -8.08 -7.19 -32.64
CA THR A 146 -8.34 -8.54 -32.08
C THR A 146 -8.88 -9.50 -33.15
N SER A 147 -8.54 -10.79 -33.09
CA SER A 147 -9.14 -11.83 -33.94
C SER A 147 -10.02 -12.75 -33.11
N SER A 148 -11.29 -12.87 -33.49
CA SER A 148 -12.29 -13.68 -32.80
C SER A 148 -12.44 -15.06 -33.46
N ALA A 149 -12.35 -16.11 -32.65
CA ALA A 149 -12.79 -17.45 -33.00
C ALA A 149 -13.53 -18.03 -31.77
N PRO A 150 -14.72 -18.63 -31.93
CA PRO A 150 -15.55 -19.04 -30.80
C PRO A 150 -14.89 -20.13 -29.95
N TYR A 151 -14.87 -19.91 -28.63
CA TYR A 151 -14.27 -20.83 -27.67
C TYR A 151 -15.19 -22.03 -27.40
N GLN A 152 -14.81 -23.20 -27.87
CA GLN A 152 -15.50 -24.45 -27.52
C GLN A 152 -15.33 -24.74 -26.02
N ARG A 153 -16.44 -25.03 -25.33
CA ARG A 153 -16.51 -25.34 -23.88
C ARG A 153 -15.82 -26.67 -23.52
N SER A 154 -14.49 -26.67 -23.56
CA SER A 154 -13.64 -27.86 -23.39
C SER A 154 -13.33 -28.18 -21.93
N ALA A 155 -13.53 -29.45 -21.54
CA ALA A 155 -12.97 -30.12 -20.35
C ALA A 155 -13.06 -29.36 -19.01
N LYS A 156 -14.24 -29.46 -18.37
CA LYS A 156 -14.58 -29.00 -17.01
C LYS A 156 -13.47 -29.22 -15.95
N GLY A 157 -12.68 -28.19 -15.65
CA GLY A 157 -11.91 -28.10 -14.41
C GLY A 157 -12.83 -27.72 -13.23
N LEU A 158 -13.58 -28.67 -12.68
CA LEU A 158 -14.49 -28.39 -11.55
C LEU A 158 -13.75 -28.46 -10.21
N ILE A 159 -13.68 -27.33 -9.51
CA ILE A 159 -13.28 -27.24 -8.11
C ILE A 159 -14.53 -27.18 -7.21
N ARG A 160 -14.39 -27.53 -5.92
CA ARG A 160 -15.40 -27.15 -4.92
C ARG A 160 -15.44 -25.63 -4.79
N GLN A 161 -16.62 -25.11 -4.47
CA GLN A 161 -16.77 -23.73 -4.04
C GLN A 161 -16.28 -23.56 -2.59
N ALA A 162 -15.89 -22.34 -2.22
CA ALA A 162 -15.42 -22.04 -0.87
C ALA A 162 -15.83 -20.63 -0.41
N THR A 163 -16.00 -20.51 0.91
CA THR A 163 -16.30 -19.28 1.65
C THR A 163 -15.47 -19.26 2.95
N ILE A 164 -15.43 -18.13 3.65
CA ILE A 164 -14.90 -18.11 5.04
C ILE A 164 -15.87 -18.79 6.01
N GLU A 165 -15.38 -19.31 7.14
CA GLU A 165 -16.22 -20.04 8.13
C GLU A 165 -17.00 -19.07 9.03
N LYS A 166 -16.37 -17.99 9.48
CA LYS A 166 -16.98 -16.96 10.34
C LYS A 166 -16.70 -15.55 9.82
N SER A 167 -17.57 -14.61 10.15
CA SER A 167 -17.37 -13.20 9.82
C SER A 167 -16.13 -12.62 10.50
N VAL A 168 -15.41 -11.72 9.81
CA VAL A 168 -14.30 -10.95 10.37
C VAL A 168 -14.41 -9.47 10.00
N VAL A 169 -13.94 -8.61 10.90
CA VAL A 169 -13.94 -7.14 10.74
C VAL A 169 -12.49 -6.66 10.66
N PHE A 170 -12.22 -5.71 9.77
CA PHE A 170 -10.90 -5.11 9.59
C PHE A 170 -11.04 -3.59 9.51
N ASN A 171 -10.27 -2.89 10.33
CA ASN A 171 -10.23 -1.43 10.36
C ASN A 171 -8.83 -0.97 9.93
N GLY A 172 -8.78 0.10 9.15
CA GLY A 172 -7.53 0.71 8.67
C GLY A 172 -7.80 2.11 8.13
N PHE A 173 -6.98 2.55 7.18
CA PHE A 173 -7.15 3.84 6.51
C PHE A 173 -7.41 3.63 5.02
N GLY A 174 -8.23 4.50 4.41
CA GLY A 174 -8.36 4.56 2.96
C GLY A 174 -7.14 5.19 2.32
N LEU A 175 -6.61 4.60 1.25
CA LEU A 175 -5.54 5.19 0.46
C LEU A 175 -6.03 6.45 -0.27
N MET A 176 -7.15 6.30 -0.96
CA MET A 176 -7.77 7.32 -1.79
C MET A 176 -8.44 8.39 -0.92
N SER A 177 -9.11 7.98 0.15
CA SER A 177 -9.89 8.87 1.01
C SER A 177 -9.14 9.45 2.21
N GLY A 178 -8.05 8.82 2.68
CA GLY A 178 -7.33 9.20 3.91
C GLY A 178 -8.13 9.01 5.21
N ARG A 179 -9.38 8.54 5.13
CA ARG A 179 -10.27 8.35 6.29
C ARG A 179 -9.97 7.04 7.00
N HIS A 180 -10.31 6.94 8.29
CA HIS A 180 -10.52 5.63 8.91
C HIS A 180 -11.66 4.90 8.18
N LEU A 181 -11.40 3.67 7.74
CA LEU A 181 -12.37 2.82 7.05
C LEU A 181 -12.50 1.47 7.76
N GLY A 182 -13.73 0.97 7.81
CA GLY A 182 -14.07 -0.37 8.27
C GLY A 182 -14.51 -1.26 7.10
N MET A 183 -14.02 -2.50 7.09
CA MET A 183 -14.42 -3.57 6.18
C MET A 183 -14.96 -4.75 6.98
N GLN A 184 -16.03 -5.38 6.50
CA GLN A 184 -16.49 -6.68 7.03
C GLN A 184 -16.44 -7.73 5.92
N LEU A 185 -15.79 -8.86 6.20
CA LEU A 185 -15.87 -10.06 5.37
C LEU A 185 -16.89 -11.01 6.00
N LEU A 186 -17.89 -11.42 5.23
CA LEU A 186 -18.99 -12.28 5.68
C LEU A 186 -19.04 -13.57 4.85
N PRO A 187 -19.31 -14.74 5.46
CA PRO A 187 -19.61 -15.96 4.72
C PRO A 187 -20.77 -15.77 3.75
N ALA A 188 -20.71 -16.39 2.57
CA ALA A 188 -21.76 -16.31 1.56
C ALA A 188 -22.20 -17.70 1.04
N PRO A 189 -23.51 -17.92 0.76
CA PRO A 189 -24.02 -19.18 0.21
C PRO A 189 -23.35 -19.60 -1.12
N PRO A 190 -23.41 -20.88 -1.48
CA PRO A 190 -22.94 -21.36 -2.77
C PRO A 190 -23.62 -20.62 -3.94
N GLY A 191 -22.84 -20.31 -4.98
CA GLY A 191 -23.31 -19.58 -6.17
C GLY A 191 -23.47 -18.07 -6.00
N SER A 192 -23.24 -17.51 -4.79
CA SER A 192 -23.32 -16.06 -4.55
C SER A 192 -22.26 -15.25 -5.31
N GLY A 193 -21.11 -15.85 -5.58
CA GLY A 193 -19.93 -15.14 -6.08
C GLY A 193 -19.32 -14.23 -5.01
N ILE A 194 -18.38 -13.40 -5.43
CA ILE A 194 -17.81 -12.33 -4.61
C ILE A 194 -18.66 -11.07 -4.85
N ARG A 195 -19.14 -10.45 -3.77
CA ARG A 195 -20.02 -9.27 -3.85
C ARG A 195 -19.53 -8.21 -2.87
N PHE A 196 -19.47 -6.97 -3.32
CA PHE A 196 -19.21 -5.82 -2.45
C PHE A 196 -20.55 -5.16 -2.11
N ILE A 197 -20.74 -4.74 -0.87
CA ILE A 197 -21.88 -3.93 -0.44
C ILE A 197 -21.34 -2.62 0.12
N ASP A 198 -21.73 -1.52 -0.53
CA ASP A 198 -21.54 -0.18 0.02
C ASP A 198 -22.47 -0.01 1.23
N ILE A 199 -21.89 0.19 2.41
CA ILE A 199 -22.61 0.33 3.69
C ILE A 199 -23.49 1.59 3.69
N ALA A 200 -23.08 2.67 3.02
CA ALA A 200 -23.78 3.95 3.05
C ALA A 200 -25.07 3.94 2.23
N SER A 201 -25.07 3.26 1.07
CA SER A 201 -26.27 3.13 0.22
C SER A 201 -26.98 1.78 0.34
N ASN A 202 -26.39 0.81 1.05
CA ASN A 202 -26.77 -0.61 1.06
C ASN A 202 -26.90 -1.24 -0.35
N THR A 203 -26.16 -0.69 -1.33
CA THR A 203 -26.17 -1.17 -2.72
C THR A 203 -25.16 -2.31 -2.90
N ASP A 204 -25.59 -3.37 -3.57
CA ASP A 204 -24.74 -4.49 -3.97
C ASP A 204 -24.02 -4.22 -5.31
N ILE A 205 -22.75 -4.62 -5.35
CA ILE A 205 -21.86 -4.54 -6.50
C ILE A 205 -21.21 -5.92 -6.71
N PRO A 206 -21.72 -6.73 -7.65
CA PRO A 206 -21.11 -8.02 -8.00
C PRO A 206 -19.68 -7.85 -8.53
N LEU A 207 -18.79 -8.80 -8.20
CA LEU A 207 -17.48 -8.92 -8.85
C LEU A 207 -17.65 -9.43 -10.28
N HIS A 208 -17.94 -8.51 -11.20
CA HIS A 208 -18.09 -8.79 -12.63
C HIS A 208 -17.50 -7.65 -13.49
N PRO A 209 -16.88 -7.93 -14.65
CA PRO A 209 -16.18 -6.91 -15.45
C PRO A 209 -17.05 -5.76 -15.97
N ASP A 210 -18.38 -5.89 -16.00
CA ASP A 210 -19.29 -4.81 -16.39
C ASP A 210 -19.41 -3.70 -15.34
N TYR A 211 -19.21 -4.02 -14.06
CA TYR A 211 -19.19 -3.04 -12.98
C TYR A 211 -17.84 -2.31 -12.87
N LEU A 212 -16.81 -2.69 -13.64
CA LEU A 212 -15.51 -2.00 -13.64
C LEU A 212 -15.66 -0.54 -14.06
N SER A 213 -15.19 0.37 -13.20
CA SER A 213 -15.22 1.81 -13.46
C SER A 213 -14.55 2.14 -14.80
N GLY A 214 -15.28 2.85 -15.67
CA GLY A 214 -15.22 2.55 -17.10
C GLY A 214 -15.25 3.75 -18.05
N LYS A 215 -14.70 4.91 -17.67
CA LYS A 215 -14.49 6.03 -18.61
C LYS A 215 -13.09 6.63 -18.48
N SER A 216 -12.33 6.60 -19.56
CA SER A 216 -11.11 7.39 -19.73
C SER A 216 -11.46 8.88 -19.72
N GLY A 217 -11.35 9.50 -18.55
CA GLY A 217 -11.86 10.85 -18.30
C GLY A 217 -12.19 11.09 -16.82
N ASP A 218 -12.48 10.03 -16.04
CA ASP A 218 -12.54 10.16 -14.58
C ASP A 218 -11.12 10.26 -14.00
N ARG A 219 -10.69 11.49 -13.74
CA ARG A 219 -9.34 11.84 -13.24
C ARG A 219 -9.17 11.53 -11.74
N THR A 220 -10.19 10.99 -11.07
CA THR A 220 -10.11 10.58 -9.66
C THR A 220 -9.51 9.19 -9.46
N LEU A 221 -9.48 8.35 -10.50
CA LEU A 221 -8.87 7.02 -10.43
C LEU A 221 -7.35 7.07 -10.60
N VAL A 222 -6.67 7.04 -9.47
CA VAL A 222 -5.27 6.61 -9.31
C VAL A 222 -5.12 5.17 -9.83
N ASN A 223 -3.89 4.69 -10.02
CA ASN A 223 -3.61 3.31 -10.43
C ASN A 223 -4.08 2.28 -9.38
N SER A 224 -5.36 1.93 -9.42
CA SER A 224 -6.04 0.92 -8.62
C SER A 224 -7.23 0.34 -9.39
N THR A 225 -7.87 -0.69 -8.83
CA THR A 225 -9.06 -1.32 -9.40
C THR A 225 -10.31 -0.89 -8.63
N ALA A 226 -11.37 -0.52 -9.36
CA ALA A 226 -12.62 -0.05 -8.79
C ALA A 226 -13.86 -0.59 -9.52
N LEU A 227 -14.87 -0.97 -8.74
CA LEU A 227 -16.22 -1.30 -9.22
C LEU A 227 -17.22 -0.19 -8.85
N VAL A 228 -18.25 0.00 -9.66
CA VAL A 228 -19.30 1.03 -9.49
C VAL A 228 -20.68 0.46 -9.84
N SER A 229 -21.67 0.70 -8.98
CA SER A 229 -23.09 0.36 -9.23
C SER A 229 -23.97 1.57 -8.88
N GLY A 230 -24.47 2.28 -9.90
CA GLY A 230 -25.18 3.54 -9.70
C GLY A 230 -24.30 4.61 -9.05
N LYS A 231 -24.56 4.92 -7.77
CA LYS A 231 -23.70 5.80 -6.94
C LYS A 231 -22.68 5.03 -6.10
N ALA A 232 -22.92 3.76 -5.82
CA ALA A 232 -22.11 2.94 -4.92
C ALA A 232 -20.78 2.56 -5.57
N ARG A 233 -19.73 2.43 -4.74
CA ARG A 233 -18.36 2.16 -5.19
C ARG A 233 -17.68 1.10 -4.34
N ALA A 234 -16.72 0.39 -4.94
CA ALA A 234 -15.75 -0.44 -4.25
C ALA A 234 -14.36 -0.19 -4.87
N ARG A 235 -13.49 0.53 -4.16
CA ARG A 235 -12.15 0.98 -4.63
C ARG A 235 -11.01 0.23 -3.94
N THR A 236 -9.86 0.15 -4.62
CA THR A 236 -8.60 -0.42 -4.09
C THR A 236 -8.74 -1.92 -3.76
N ILE A 237 -9.54 -2.64 -4.56
CA ILE A 237 -9.96 -4.03 -4.30
C ILE A 237 -8.92 -5.08 -4.67
N GLU A 238 -7.95 -4.73 -5.50
CA GLU A 238 -6.93 -5.61 -6.09
C GLU A 238 -6.18 -6.46 -5.05
N HIS A 239 -5.77 -5.89 -3.92
CA HIS A 239 -5.04 -6.64 -2.88
C HIS A 239 -5.90 -7.68 -2.17
N LEU A 240 -7.17 -7.34 -1.87
CA LEU A 240 -8.12 -8.28 -1.29
C LEU A 240 -8.46 -9.38 -2.30
N LEU A 241 -8.73 -9.01 -3.56
CA LEU A 241 -8.99 -9.98 -4.63
C LEU A 241 -7.81 -10.95 -4.82
N ALA A 242 -6.56 -10.46 -4.72
CA ALA A 242 -5.38 -11.32 -4.81
C ALA A 242 -5.33 -12.36 -3.69
N ALA A 243 -5.66 -11.96 -2.45
CA ALA A 243 -5.76 -12.88 -1.32
C ALA A 243 -6.92 -13.89 -1.50
N LEU A 244 -8.12 -13.41 -1.84
CA LEU A 244 -9.30 -14.28 -2.09
C LEU A 244 -9.04 -15.30 -3.20
N HIS A 245 -8.36 -14.91 -4.28
CA HIS A 245 -7.97 -15.81 -5.38
C HIS A 245 -7.02 -16.91 -4.90
N MET A 246 -5.99 -16.57 -4.12
CA MET A 246 -4.96 -17.50 -3.69
C MET A 246 -5.41 -18.40 -2.53
N PHE A 247 -6.39 -17.97 -1.74
CA PHE A 247 -7.15 -18.82 -0.80
C PHE A 247 -8.31 -19.57 -1.46
N ARG A 248 -8.54 -19.39 -2.76
CA ARG A 248 -9.61 -20.03 -3.56
C ARG A 248 -11.03 -19.76 -3.05
N ILE A 249 -11.26 -18.61 -2.41
CA ILE A 249 -12.59 -18.16 -1.97
C ILE A 249 -13.43 -17.80 -3.20
N THR A 250 -14.56 -18.48 -3.41
CA THR A 250 -15.46 -18.27 -4.54
C THR A 250 -16.74 -17.52 -4.17
N ASN A 251 -17.15 -17.60 -2.90
CA ASN A 251 -18.33 -16.93 -2.37
C ASN A 251 -17.95 -16.14 -1.12
N ILE A 252 -18.16 -14.82 -1.14
CA ILE A 252 -17.96 -13.95 0.04
C ILE A 252 -18.70 -12.62 -0.16
N THR A 253 -19.23 -12.06 0.93
CA THR A 253 -19.81 -10.71 0.93
C THR A 253 -18.86 -9.75 1.66
N VAL A 254 -18.49 -8.67 0.99
CA VAL A 254 -17.52 -7.67 1.46
C VAL A 254 -18.25 -6.35 1.70
N LYS A 255 -18.51 -6.00 2.97
CA LYS A 255 -19.12 -4.70 3.31
C LYS A 255 -18.03 -3.64 3.52
N ILE A 256 -18.19 -2.47 2.90
CA ILE A 256 -17.23 -1.34 2.95
C ILE A 256 -17.91 0.03 2.82
N ASP A 257 -17.19 1.09 3.17
CA ASP A 257 -17.51 2.49 2.87
C ASP A 257 -16.64 2.98 1.70
N GLU A 258 -17.17 2.83 0.47
CA GLU A 258 -16.56 3.11 -0.86
C GLU A 258 -15.18 2.49 -1.22
N GLU A 259 -14.38 2.08 -0.24
CA GLU A 259 -12.95 1.76 -0.40
C GLU A 259 -12.52 0.64 0.58
N ILE A 260 -11.54 -0.17 0.15
CA ILE A 260 -10.90 -1.18 1.00
C ILE A 260 -9.82 -0.53 1.87
N PRO A 261 -9.80 -0.78 3.21
CA PRO A 261 -8.76 -0.25 4.07
C PRO A 261 -7.37 -0.78 3.66
N ASN A 262 -6.42 0.12 3.46
CA ASN A 262 -5.03 -0.18 3.17
C ASN A 262 -4.17 0.15 4.41
N VAL A 263 -3.44 -0.85 4.92
CA VAL A 263 -2.61 -0.70 6.13
C VAL A 263 -1.13 -0.53 5.75
N ASP A 264 -0.53 -1.51 5.08
CA ASP A 264 0.91 -1.52 4.78
C ASP A 264 1.25 -1.48 3.28
N GLY A 265 0.24 -1.43 2.41
CA GLY A 265 0.39 -1.46 0.96
C GLY A 265 0.42 -2.86 0.34
N SER A 266 0.30 -3.93 1.11
CA SER A 266 0.38 -5.31 0.63
C SER A 266 -0.94 -6.08 0.80
N ALA A 267 -0.89 -7.42 0.68
CA ALA A 267 -2.04 -8.30 0.92
C ALA A 267 -1.85 -9.22 2.15
N ILE A 268 -0.80 -9.02 2.95
CA ILE A 268 -0.48 -9.94 4.05
C ILE A 268 -1.53 -9.95 5.16
N ASP A 269 -2.14 -8.79 5.46
CA ASP A 269 -3.24 -8.70 6.41
C ASP A 269 -4.53 -9.34 5.89
N PHE A 270 -4.85 -9.23 4.59
CA PHE A 270 -5.98 -9.98 4.01
C PHE A 270 -5.76 -11.50 4.07
N CYS A 271 -4.53 -11.97 3.88
CA CYS A 271 -4.18 -13.38 4.08
C CYS A 271 -4.36 -13.79 5.55
N ARG A 272 -3.97 -12.92 6.49
CA ARG A 272 -4.14 -13.12 7.94
C ARG A 272 -5.62 -13.22 8.32
N LEU A 273 -6.44 -12.27 7.88
CA LEU A 273 -7.89 -12.26 8.10
C LEU A 273 -8.58 -13.52 7.57
N ILE A 274 -8.31 -13.92 6.32
CA ILE A 274 -8.93 -15.12 5.73
C ILE A 274 -8.50 -16.39 6.49
N ARG A 275 -7.26 -16.45 6.97
CA ARG A 275 -6.76 -17.56 7.79
C ARG A 275 -7.39 -17.59 9.19
N GLU A 276 -7.54 -16.43 9.83
CA GLU A 276 -8.21 -16.27 11.12
C GLU A 276 -9.71 -16.55 11.02
N ALA A 277 -10.34 -16.26 9.87
CA ALA A 277 -11.75 -16.49 9.55
C ALA A 277 -12.10 -17.96 9.22
N GLY A 278 -11.11 -18.82 8.97
CA GLY A 278 -11.32 -20.18 8.47
C GLY A 278 -11.75 -20.22 7.00
N VAL A 279 -11.66 -21.38 6.34
CA VAL A 279 -12.01 -21.56 4.92
C VAL A 279 -12.86 -22.82 4.73
N SER A 280 -14.18 -22.61 4.66
CA SER A 280 -15.18 -23.66 4.50
C SER A 280 -15.31 -24.08 3.04
N GLN A 281 -15.17 -25.39 2.79
CA GLN A 281 -15.42 -26.00 1.48
C GLN A 281 -16.90 -26.37 1.34
N GLN A 282 -17.56 -25.76 0.36
CA GLN A 282 -18.97 -26.02 0.05
C GLN A 282 -19.14 -27.35 -0.74
N ARG A 283 -20.38 -27.84 -0.88
CA ARG A 283 -20.67 -29.12 -1.57
C ARG A 283 -20.67 -28.94 -3.09
N GLU A 284 -21.13 -27.77 -3.50
CA GLU A 284 -21.31 -27.28 -4.84
C GLU A 284 -19.95 -27.06 -5.51
N LYS A 285 -19.92 -27.15 -6.83
CA LYS A 285 -18.71 -26.97 -7.63
C LYS A 285 -18.80 -25.73 -8.49
N THR A 286 -17.66 -25.17 -8.88
CA THR A 286 -17.57 -24.10 -9.88
C THR A 286 -16.47 -24.42 -10.89
N GLY A 287 -16.55 -23.80 -12.07
CA GLY A 287 -15.59 -24.00 -13.14
C GLY A 287 -14.34 -23.12 -12.95
N GLU A 288 -13.18 -23.75 -12.93
CA GLU A 288 -11.89 -23.08 -13.11
C GLU A 288 -11.73 -22.64 -14.58
N LEU A 289 -11.16 -21.46 -14.80
CA LEU A 289 -10.89 -20.89 -16.12
C LEU A 289 -9.64 -21.54 -16.71
N VAL A 290 -9.84 -22.72 -17.29
CA VAL A 290 -8.79 -23.52 -17.92
C VAL A 290 -8.36 -22.86 -19.23
N ILE A 291 -7.09 -22.45 -19.32
CA ILE A 291 -6.50 -21.92 -20.54
C ILE A 291 -6.21 -23.07 -21.51
N ALA A 292 -7.10 -23.29 -22.49
CA ALA A 292 -6.94 -24.38 -23.47
C ALA A 292 -6.03 -24.04 -24.67
N LYS A 293 -5.82 -22.76 -24.99
CA LYS A 293 -4.98 -22.29 -26.11
C LYS A 293 -4.15 -21.08 -25.70
N ARG A 294 -3.03 -20.83 -26.40
CA ARG A 294 -2.21 -19.63 -26.20
C ARG A 294 -2.96 -18.38 -26.68
N MET A 295 -3.11 -17.40 -25.80
CA MET A 295 -3.65 -16.07 -26.08
C MET A 295 -2.54 -15.02 -25.87
N ALA A 296 -2.58 -13.94 -26.64
CA ALA A 296 -1.61 -12.84 -26.53
C ALA A 296 -2.31 -11.50 -26.68
N PHE A 297 -2.02 -10.59 -25.76
CA PHE A 297 -2.59 -9.26 -25.66
C PHE A 297 -1.45 -8.24 -25.68
N GLY A 298 -1.53 -7.24 -26.54
CA GLY A 298 -0.44 -6.28 -26.78
C GLY A 298 0.71 -6.83 -27.65
N GLU A 299 1.62 -5.93 -28.04
CA GLU A 299 2.76 -6.26 -28.89
C GLU A 299 3.90 -6.87 -28.07
N ILE A 300 4.39 -8.06 -28.46
CA ILE A 300 5.40 -8.82 -27.70
C ILE A 300 6.81 -8.24 -27.90
N LYS A 301 7.05 -7.05 -27.33
CA LYS A 301 8.34 -6.34 -27.29
C LYS A 301 8.62 -5.85 -25.87
N ASN A 302 9.89 -5.89 -25.44
CA ASN A 302 10.28 -5.46 -24.08
C ASN A 302 9.91 -3.98 -23.79
N SER A 303 9.83 -3.14 -24.82
CA SER A 303 9.44 -1.72 -24.75
C SER A 303 7.92 -1.47 -24.76
N LYS A 304 7.08 -2.52 -24.75
CA LYS A 304 5.62 -2.42 -24.83
C LYS A 304 4.94 -3.18 -23.68
N ALA A 305 3.77 -2.70 -23.27
CA ALA A 305 2.90 -3.48 -22.38
C ALA A 305 2.34 -4.69 -23.14
N TYR A 306 2.54 -5.89 -22.61
CA TYR A 306 1.92 -7.11 -23.15
C TYR A 306 1.64 -8.15 -22.05
N MET A 307 0.66 -9.02 -22.32
CA MET A 307 0.40 -10.23 -21.54
C MET A 307 0.17 -11.41 -22.49
N VAL A 308 0.86 -12.52 -22.28
CA VAL A 308 0.68 -13.78 -23.02
C VAL A 308 0.21 -14.83 -22.02
N ILE A 309 -0.91 -15.48 -22.29
CA ILE A 309 -1.50 -16.50 -21.40
C ILE A 309 -1.48 -17.84 -22.12
N THR A 310 -1.02 -18.89 -21.44
CA THR A 310 -0.70 -20.20 -22.03
C THR A 310 -1.26 -21.37 -21.22
N PRO A 311 -1.56 -22.51 -21.86
CA PRO A 311 -1.94 -23.74 -21.16
C PRO A 311 -0.84 -24.20 -20.20
N TYR A 312 -1.22 -24.50 -18.96
CA TYR A 312 -0.32 -24.98 -17.91
C TYR A 312 -1.16 -25.65 -16.81
N ASN A 313 -0.69 -26.76 -16.23
CA ASN A 313 -1.40 -27.45 -15.17
C ASN A 313 -1.09 -26.83 -13.80
N GLY A 314 -1.75 -25.72 -13.50
CA GLY A 314 -1.60 -24.93 -12.27
C GLY A 314 -1.79 -23.44 -12.54
N PHE A 315 -1.28 -22.59 -11.66
CA PHE A 315 -1.27 -21.14 -11.84
C PHE A 315 0.16 -20.60 -11.66
N ALA A 316 0.63 -19.78 -12.60
CA ALA A 316 1.97 -19.18 -12.56
C ALA A 316 2.02 -17.86 -13.34
N ILE A 317 2.84 -16.91 -12.87
CA ILE A 317 3.07 -15.60 -13.49
C ILE A 317 4.57 -15.35 -13.61
N ASP A 318 5.06 -15.16 -14.84
CA ASP A 318 6.36 -14.57 -15.13
C ASP A 318 6.18 -13.08 -15.47
N LEU A 319 6.67 -12.18 -14.63
CA LEU A 319 6.58 -10.73 -14.87
C LEU A 319 7.96 -10.11 -15.11
N ARG A 320 8.04 -9.23 -16.12
CA ARG A 320 9.07 -8.20 -16.23
C ARG A 320 8.47 -6.81 -15.97
N ILE A 321 9.06 -6.07 -15.04
CA ILE A 321 8.88 -4.61 -14.93
C ILE A 321 10.13 -3.88 -15.42
N ASP A 322 9.95 -2.60 -15.72
CA ASP A 322 10.91 -1.77 -16.44
C ASP A 322 10.58 -0.30 -16.17
N PHE A 323 10.99 0.16 -15.00
CA PHE A 323 10.78 1.50 -14.47
C PHE A 323 12.10 2.29 -14.48
N PRO A 324 12.05 3.63 -14.32
CA PRO A 324 13.25 4.41 -14.01
C PRO A 324 14.01 3.88 -12.79
N LYS A 325 15.30 4.25 -12.67
CA LYS A 325 16.06 4.01 -11.43
C LYS A 325 15.37 4.78 -10.28
N PRO A 326 15.28 4.21 -9.06
CA PRO A 326 16.03 3.05 -8.58
C PRO A 326 15.39 1.68 -8.87
N ILE A 327 14.10 1.61 -9.21
CA ILE A 327 13.38 0.34 -9.46
C ILE A 327 14.05 -0.44 -10.59
N GLY A 328 14.29 0.24 -11.72
CA GLY A 328 14.97 -0.33 -12.89
C GLY A 328 14.18 -1.45 -13.58
N VAL A 329 14.93 -2.33 -14.24
CA VAL A 329 14.39 -3.55 -14.87
C VAL A 329 14.46 -4.70 -13.87
N GLN A 330 13.30 -5.22 -13.45
CA GLN A 330 13.23 -6.39 -12.57
C GLN A 330 12.42 -7.51 -13.23
N ARG A 331 12.72 -8.75 -12.84
CA ARG A 331 11.99 -9.94 -13.28
C ARG A 331 11.69 -10.83 -12.07
N TYR A 332 10.53 -11.46 -12.04
CA TYR A 332 10.21 -12.52 -11.09
C TYR A 332 9.24 -13.52 -11.68
N SER A 333 9.32 -14.76 -11.22
CA SER A 333 8.47 -15.87 -11.63
C SER A 333 7.80 -16.46 -10.39
N PHE A 334 6.50 -16.22 -10.24
CA PHE A 334 5.70 -16.83 -9.18
C PHE A 334 5.02 -18.10 -9.71
N LYS A 335 5.08 -19.18 -8.95
CA LYS A 335 4.32 -20.42 -9.18
C LYS A 335 3.52 -20.71 -7.92
N PHE A 336 2.19 -20.68 -8.04
CA PHE A 336 1.31 -21.02 -6.93
C PHE A 336 1.35 -22.54 -6.68
N THR A 337 1.60 -22.93 -5.44
CA THR A 337 1.49 -24.32 -4.97
C THR A 337 0.47 -24.48 -3.84
N SER A 338 0.25 -23.42 -3.06
CA SER A 338 -0.67 -23.36 -1.91
C SER A 338 -0.82 -21.91 -1.44
N PRO A 339 -1.81 -21.57 -0.58
CA PRO A 339 -1.90 -20.24 0.03
C PRO A 339 -0.58 -19.79 0.68
N ARG A 340 0.12 -20.70 1.39
CA ARG A 340 1.45 -20.44 1.98
C ARG A 340 2.52 -20.01 0.98
N SER A 341 2.44 -20.43 -0.29
CA SER A 341 3.37 -19.94 -1.33
C SER A 341 3.09 -18.47 -1.68
N PHE A 342 1.83 -18.06 -1.74
CA PHE A 342 1.47 -16.64 -1.92
C PHE A 342 1.84 -15.81 -0.68
N GLU A 343 1.49 -16.29 0.52
CA GLU A 343 1.82 -15.64 1.81
C GLU A 343 3.32 -15.38 2.00
N ARG A 344 4.18 -16.28 1.52
CA ARG A 344 5.64 -16.13 1.58
C ARG A 344 6.20 -15.26 0.44
N ASP A 345 5.77 -15.50 -0.80
CA ASP A 345 6.51 -15.02 -1.98
C ASP A 345 5.95 -13.74 -2.62
N VAL A 346 4.69 -13.38 -2.34
CA VAL A 346 4.00 -12.29 -3.05
C VAL A 346 3.18 -11.42 -2.11
N ALA A 347 2.37 -12.00 -1.22
CA ALA A 347 1.45 -11.26 -0.35
C ALA A 347 2.10 -10.15 0.51
N PRO A 348 3.35 -10.27 1.01
CA PRO A 348 3.99 -9.20 1.78
C PRO A 348 4.57 -8.07 0.91
N ALA A 349 4.53 -8.16 -0.42
CA ALA A 349 5.14 -7.17 -1.29
C ALA A 349 4.24 -5.93 -1.44
N ARG A 350 4.72 -4.81 -0.92
CA ARG A 350 3.94 -3.57 -0.78
C ARG A 350 3.92 -2.76 -2.07
N SER A 351 2.82 -2.03 -2.25
CA SER A 351 2.66 -1.00 -3.27
C SER A 351 3.72 0.09 -3.12
N PHE A 352 4.03 0.77 -4.22
CA PHE A 352 5.13 1.72 -4.31
C PHE A 352 4.78 2.89 -5.21
N ASN A 353 5.31 4.06 -4.88
CA ASN A 353 5.17 5.25 -5.73
C ASN A 353 6.35 6.21 -5.52
N THR A 354 6.55 7.16 -6.44
CA THR A 354 7.54 8.23 -6.23
C THR A 354 6.89 9.42 -5.52
N ILE A 355 7.68 10.20 -4.79
CA ILE A 355 7.19 11.37 -4.06
C ILE A 355 6.60 12.43 -5.00
N GLU A 356 7.14 12.55 -6.21
CA GLU A 356 6.64 13.45 -7.25
C GLU A 356 5.28 12.99 -7.79
N ASN A 357 5.06 11.68 -7.92
CA ASN A 357 3.75 11.14 -8.29
C ASN A 357 2.71 11.31 -7.19
N ILE A 358 3.10 11.16 -5.91
CA ILE A 358 2.21 11.37 -4.76
C ILE A 358 1.79 12.85 -4.70
N ASP A 359 2.75 13.77 -4.73
CA ASP A 359 2.53 15.22 -4.75
C ASP A 359 1.61 15.65 -5.91
N ASN A 360 1.85 15.12 -7.12
CA ASN A 360 0.98 15.37 -8.27
C ASN A 360 -0.44 14.79 -8.09
N ALA A 361 -0.58 13.57 -7.55
CA ALA A 361 -1.89 12.95 -7.37
C ALA A 361 -2.72 13.63 -6.27
N GLN A 362 -2.06 14.17 -5.24
CA GLN A 362 -2.69 14.98 -4.19
C GLN A 362 -3.16 16.34 -4.71
N LYS A 363 -2.32 17.03 -5.49
CA LYS A 363 -2.69 18.31 -6.15
C LYS A 363 -3.85 18.19 -7.14
N ASN A 364 -4.09 16.99 -7.69
CA ASN A 364 -5.25 16.69 -8.55
C ASN A 364 -6.46 16.14 -7.77
N GLY A 365 -6.38 15.98 -6.44
CA GLY A 365 -7.45 15.42 -5.61
C GLY A 365 -7.72 13.92 -5.84
N SER A 366 -6.80 13.20 -6.51
CA SER A 366 -6.95 11.79 -6.85
C SER A 366 -6.55 10.87 -5.68
N VAL A 367 -5.58 11.28 -4.85
CA VAL A 367 -5.25 10.67 -3.54
C VAL A 367 -5.50 11.73 -2.47
N GLY A 368 -6.04 11.34 -1.31
CA GLY A 368 -6.03 12.17 -0.10
C GLY A 368 -4.62 12.36 0.49
N SER A 369 -4.53 12.70 1.77
CA SER A 369 -3.26 12.85 2.52
C SER A 369 -2.52 11.52 2.80
N GLY A 370 -2.67 10.51 1.93
CA GLY A 370 -2.43 9.08 2.17
C GLY A 370 -1.04 8.64 2.64
N MET A 371 -0.82 8.76 3.95
CA MET A 371 -0.01 7.92 4.84
C MET A 371 1.29 7.29 4.32
N ILE A 372 2.40 7.75 4.92
CA ILE A 372 3.77 7.25 4.74
C ILE A 372 3.92 5.75 5.02
N GLY A 373 3.09 5.15 5.88
CA GLY A 373 3.11 3.72 6.18
C GLY A 373 2.53 2.80 5.09
N SER A 374 1.68 3.34 4.20
CA SER A 374 0.85 2.54 3.28
C SER A 374 1.54 2.14 1.97
N HIS A 375 2.72 2.70 1.67
CA HIS A 375 3.41 2.55 0.38
C HIS A 375 4.92 2.63 0.56
N ILE A 376 5.70 1.99 -0.31
CA ILE A 376 7.14 2.22 -0.46
C ILE A 376 7.31 3.55 -1.21
N ILE A 377 7.81 4.58 -0.54
CA ILE A 377 8.01 5.91 -1.12
C ILE A 377 9.43 6.03 -1.66
N ILE A 378 9.53 6.44 -2.92
CA ILE A 378 10.78 6.63 -3.64
C ILE A 378 11.01 8.12 -3.88
N SER A 379 12.22 8.61 -3.57
CA SER A 379 12.62 10.01 -3.78
C SER A 379 14.11 10.09 -4.08
N ARG A 380 14.50 10.97 -5.01
CA ARG A 380 15.91 11.24 -5.40
C ARG A 380 16.76 9.98 -5.66
N GLY A 381 16.17 8.93 -6.24
CA GLY A 381 16.88 7.68 -6.53
C GLY A 381 17.05 6.72 -5.35
N LYS A 382 16.36 6.93 -4.22
CA LYS A 382 16.37 6.04 -3.04
C LYS A 382 14.95 5.73 -2.58
N VAL A 383 14.77 4.63 -1.85
CA VAL A 383 13.59 4.45 -0.97
C VAL A 383 13.86 5.28 0.30
N ILE A 384 12.84 5.97 0.83
CA ILE A 384 13.04 6.92 1.94
C ILE A 384 12.34 6.57 3.25
N ASN A 385 11.23 5.82 3.23
CA ASN A 385 10.40 5.57 4.40
C ASN A 385 10.57 4.17 5.03
N THR A 386 11.20 3.22 4.34
CA THR A 386 11.24 1.82 4.75
C THR A 386 12.36 1.04 4.05
N GLU A 387 12.80 -0.08 4.63
CA GLU A 387 13.61 -1.06 3.92
C GLU A 387 12.73 -1.97 3.06
N LEU A 388 13.29 -2.59 2.02
CA LEU A 388 12.56 -3.52 1.17
C LEU A 388 12.47 -4.91 1.83
N ARG A 389 11.25 -5.47 1.89
CA ARG A 389 10.99 -6.84 2.36
C ARG A 389 11.60 -7.90 1.44
N PHE A 390 11.81 -7.54 0.17
CA PHE A 390 12.51 -8.35 -0.81
C PHE A 390 13.38 -7.47 -1.72
N PRO A 391 14.58 -7.90 -2.16
CA PRO A 391 15.39 -7.16 -3.15
C PRO A 391 14.64 -6.88 -4.46
N ASN A 392 13.60 -7.66 -4.76
CA ASN A 392 12.72 -7.53 -5.91
C ASN A 392 11.24 -7.30 -5.51
N GLU A 393 10.99 -6.54 -4.43
CA GLU A 393 9.64 -6.27 -3.89
C GLU A 393 8.72 -5.62 -4.94
N PHE A 394 9.21 -4.66 -5.73
CA PHE A 394 8.43 -3.95 -6.75
C PHE A 394 7.81 -4.89 -7.81
N VAL A 395 8.55 -5.90 -8.27
CA VAL A 395 8.03 -6.89 -9.25
C VAL A 395 7.16 -7.96 -8.60
N ARG A 396 7.38 -8.29 -7.32
CA ARG A 396 6.45 -9.14 -6.55
C ARG A 396 5.11 -8.44 -6.36
N HIS A 397 5.12 -7.16 -6.01
CA HIS A 397 3.91 -6.35 -5.89
C HIS A 397 3.17 -6.22 -7.24
N LYS A 398 3.85 -5.96 -8.36
CA LYS A 398 3.18 -5.99 -9.67
C LYS A 398 2.76 -7.39 -10.16
N ILE A 399 3.15 -8.47 -9.46
CA ILE A 399 2.50 -9.79 -9.59
C ILE A 399 1.23 -9.87 -8.72
N LEU A 400 1.25 -9.34 -7.49
CA LEU A 400 0.10 -9.25 -6.59
C LEU A 400 -1.10 -8.58 -7.31
N ASP A 401 -0.88 -7.44 -7.95
CA ASP A 401 -1.88 -6.74 -8.77
C ASP A 401 -2.49 -7.64 -9.85
N ILE A 402 -1.66 -8.34 -10.62
CA ILE A 402 -2.11 -9.21 -11.72
C ILE A 402 -2.95 -10.37 -11.17
N ILE A 403 -2.64 -10.89 -9.98
CA ILE A 403 -3.43 -11.95 -9.33
C ILE A 403 -4.82 -11.42 -8.93
N GLY A 404 -4.90 -10.18 -8.43
CA GLY A 404 -6.14 -9.52 -8.04
C GLY A 404 -7.00 -9.09 -9.22
N ASP A 405 -6.42 -8.36 -10.16
CA ASP A 405 -7.10 -7.89 -11.38
C ASP A 405 -7.64 -9.08 -12.20
N LEU A 406 -6.86 -10.15 -12.39
CA LEU A 406 -7.37 -11.32 -13.12
C LEU A 406 -8.48 -12.07 -12.38
N TYR A 407 -8.68 -11.82 -11.08
CA TYR A 407 -9.81 -12.39 -10.32
C TYR A 407 -11.12 -11.60 -10.49
N LEU A 408 -11.11 -10.46 -11.19
CA LEU A 408 -12.32 -9.77 -11.70
C LEU A 408 -13.21 -10.68 -12.59
N LEU A 409 -12.68 -11.81 -13.06
CA LEU A 409 -13.42 -12.88 -13.76
C LEU A 409 -14.24 -13.80 -12.82
N GLY A 410 -14.20 -13.57 -11.50
CA GLY A 410 -15.01 -14.28 -10.49
C GLY A 410 -14.69 -15.77 -10.32
N ARG A 411 -13.66 -16.30 -10.99
CA ARG A 411 -13.31 -17.73 -11.05
C ARG A 411 -11.79 -17.91 -11.13
N PRO A 412 -11.18 -18.88 -10.43
CA PRO A 412 -9.73 -19.09 -10.49
C PRO A 412 -9.25 -19.49 -11.90
N ILE A 413 -8.01 -19.15 -12.25
CA ILE A 413 -7.42 -19.44 -13.56
C ILE A 413 -6.48 -20.64 -13.49
N ARG A 414 -6.54 -21.54 -14.48
CA ARG A 414 -5.54 -22.60 -14.70
C ARG A 414 -4.77 -22.37 -15.99
N GLY A 415 -3.59 -21.78 -15.86
CA GLY A 415 -2.69 -21.43 -16.95
C GLY A 415 -1.44 -20.70 -16.46
N ARG A 416 -0.55 -20.37 -17.40
CA ARG A 416 0.68 -19.61 -17.14
C ARG A 416 0.64 -18.29 -17.89
N ILE A 417 0.87 -17.22 -17.15
CA ILE A 417 0.84 -15.83 -17.61
C ILE A 417 2.29 -15.34 -17.75
N LYS A 418 2.63 -14.73 -18.88
CA LYS A 418 3.89 -14.02 -19.10
C LYS A 418 3.58 -12.56 -19.43
N ALA A 419 3.92 -11.66 -18.52
CA ALA A 419 3.60 -10.24 -18.61
C ALA A 419 4.87 -9.37 -18.70
N ASN A 420 4.76 -8.22 -19.35
CA ASN A 420 5.80 -7.19 -19.40
C ASN A 420 5.14 -5.81 -19.33
N ARG A 421 5.60 -4.96 -18.40
CA ARG A 421 5.18 -3.55 -18.27
C ARG A 421 3.65 -3.33 -18.24
N THR A 422 2.90 -4.23 -17.64
CA THR A 422 1.44 -4.11 -17.48
C THR A 422 1.05 -3.19 -16.31
N SER A 423 -0.21 -2.77 -16.28
CA SER A 423 -0.84 -1.92 -15.26
C SER A 423 -2.32 -2.29 -15.14
N HIS A 424 -3.04 -1.83 -14.11
CA HIS A 424 -4.46 -2.15 -13.92
C HIS A 424 -5.29 -1.88 -15.18
N ASN A 425 -5.16 -0.70 -15.81
CA ASN A 425 -5.82 -0.38 -17.08
C ASN A 425 -5.52 -1.39 -18.21
N PHE A 426 -4.31 -1.95 -18.27
CA PHE A 426 -3.98 -3.01 -19.23
C PHE A 426 -4.60 -4.36 -18.81
N ASN A 427 -4.52 -4.70 -17.53
CA ASN A 427 -5.07 -5.94 -16.97
C ASN A 427 -6.60 -5.97 -17.13
N HIS A 428 -7.31 -4.85 -16.93
CA HIS A 428 -8.76 -4.71 -17.15
C HIS A 428 -9.16 -4.95 -18.60
N LEU A 429 -8.35 -4.49 -19.56
CA LEU A 429 -8.57 -4.81 -20.99
C LEU A 429 -8.41 -6.31 -21.26
N VAL A 430 -7.40 -6.95 -20.66
CA VAL A 430 -7.23 -8.42 -20.75
C VAL A 430 -8.41 -9.14 -20.10
N VAL A 431 -8.87 -8.71 -18.93
CA VAL A 431 -10.07 -9.25 -18.25
C VAL A 431 -11.30 -9.14 -19.15
N LYS A 432 -11.55 -7.98 -19.77
CA LYS A 432 -12.72 -7.78 -20.65
C LYS A 432 -12.66 -8.60 -21.95
N GLU A 433 -11.48 -8.94 -22.46
CA GLU A 433 -11.36 -9.92 -23.56
C GLU A 433 -11.48 -11.38 -23.07
N LEU A 434 -10.94 -11.72 -21.89
CA LEU A 434 -11.07 -13.07 -21.31
C LEU A 434 -12.52 -13.41 -20.93
N ALA A 435 -13.30 -12.44 -20.44
CA ALA A 435 -14.73 -12.63 -20.16
C ALA A 435 -15.49 -13.08 -21.42
N LYS A 436 -15.28 -12.40 -22.55
CA LYS A 436 -15.82 -12.79 -23.86
C LYS A 436 -15.39 -14.19 -24.30
N VAL A 437 -14.11 -14.55 -24.08
CA VAL A 437 -13.58 -15.88 -24.42
C VAL A 437 -14.24 -16.98 -23.57
N PHE A 438 -14.51 -16.73 -22.29
CA PHE A 438 -15.11 -17.73 -21.41
C PHE A 438 -16.65 -17.73 -21.39
N GLY A 439 -17.30 -16.70 -21.95
CA GLY A 439 -18.76 -16.52 -21.86
C GLY A 439 -19.18 -16.26 -20.42
N LEU A 440 -18.52 -15.28 -19.79
CA LEU A 440 -18.83 -14.71 -18.47
C LEU A 440 -19.60 -13.41 -18.67
#